data_AF-A0A101IVF1-F1
#
_entry.id   AF-A0A101IVF1-F1
#
_cell.length_a   1.000
_cell.length_b   1.000
_cell.length_c   1.000
_cell.angle_alpha   90.00
_cell.angle_beta   90.00
_cell.angle_gamma   90.00
#
_symmetry.space_group_name_H-M   'P 1'
#
loop_
_entity.id
_entity.type
_entity.pdbx_description
1 polymer ?
#
loop_
_entity_poly.entity_id
_entity_poly.type
_entity_poly.pdbx_seq_one_letter_code
_entity_poly.pdbx_strand_id
1 'polypeptide(L)'
;MSQELTLHFTAREDAQQSVRILKKSGSSARLTVETTLTSLEVAFGTIDSFGAFIGSLSHEDEGDEEALGIASEIVRLEEEAFSRIISAIKEDGGSYLRAAYEKTDSLSDEELASLTQDARRVLEYVRDGYVEEKDDRLHLIREVDSGNHMIAVPIPLLLFPEKEALEEAGLRGERVVSSETLFSVQLGIDVIFCSDPTDLIDSLQAHNPEEESFVAFLEQFFLLLTLADEIVSKIQEGAATLLEITNTLSEKTVPIDEEAYPLRFDVSQEMVQQLVDALRSAGRITGKDGRLKVR
;
A
#
# COMPACT_ATOMS: atom_id res chain seq x y z
N MET A 1 5.84 -25.82 -3.15
CA MET A 1 4.84 -24.73 -3.32
C MET A 1 5.37 -23.88 -4.44
N SER A 2 4.61 -23.66 -5.52
CA SER A 2 5.06 -22.80 -6.62
C SER A 2 5.26 -21.37 -6.11
N GLN A 3 6.41 -20.78 -6.41
CA GLN A 3 6.61 -19.35 -6.18
C GLN A 3 5.79 -18.63 -7.26
N GLU A 4 4.68 -18.02 -6.84
CA GLU A 4 3.81 -17.23 -7.72
C GLU A 4 4.20 -15.76 -7.55
N LEU A 5 4.50 -15.10 -8.67
CA LEU A 5 4.69 -13.65 -8.71
C LEU A 5 3.38 -13.01 -8.26
N THR A 6 3.41 -12.00 -7.40
CA THR A 6 2.20 -11.39 -6.85
C THR A 6 2.23 -9.87 -7.01
N LEU A 7 1.09 -9.31 -7.42
CA LEU A 7 0.83 -7.87 -7.45
C LEU A 7 -0.34 -7.53 -6.53
N HIS A 8 -0.16 -6.54 -5.67
CA HIS A 8 -1.17 -6.06 -4.75
C HIS A 8 -1.84 -4.78 -5.24
N PHE A 9 -3.13 -4.65 -4.96
CA PHE A 9 -3.97 -3.53 -5.35
C PHE A 9 -4.93 -3.18 -4.22
N THR A 10 -5.18 -1.88 -4.07
CA THR A 10 -6.20 -1.34 -3.14
C THR A 10 -7.59 -1.30 -3.78
N ALA A 11 -7.67 -1.31 -5.12
CA ALA A 11 -8.91 -1.29 -5.87
C ALA A 11 -9.18 -2.60 -6.62
N ARG A 12 -10.40 -3.13 -6.46
CA ARG A 12 -10.83 -4.37 -7.13
C ARG A 12 -10.81 -4.26 -8.66
N GLU A 13 -11.20 -3.11 -9.18
CA GLU A 13 -11.36 -2.87 -10.61
C GLU A 13 -10.00 -2.94 -11.32
N ASP A 14 -9.01 -2.28 -10.74
CA ASP A 14 -7.61 -2.30 -11.18
C ASP A 14 -7.04 -3.72 -11.18
N ALA A 15 -7.20 -4.46 -10.06
CA ALA A 15 -6.77 -5.86 -9.98
C ALA A 15 -7.44 -6.73 -11.06
N GLN A 16 -8.71 -6.50 -11.36
CA GLN A 16 -9.43 -7.20 -12.42
C GLN A 16 -8.93 -6.85 -13.82
N GLN A 17 -8.57 -5.59 -14.08
CA GLN A 17 -7.98 -5.19 -15.37
C GLN A 17 -6.60 -5.81 -15.55
N SER A 18 -5.76 -5.80 -14.52
CA SER A 18 -4.45 -6.45 -14.55
C SER A 18 -4.54 -7.94 -14.90
N VAL A 19 -5.50 -8.68 -14.30
CA VAL A 19 -5.75 -10.09 -14.69
C VAL A 19 -6.16 -10.24 -16.16
N ARG A 20 -6.94 -9.30 -16.70
CA ARG A 20 -7.34 -9.35 -18.13
C ARG A 20 -6.16 -9.09 -19.05
N ILE A 21 -5.30 -8.14 -18.71
CA ILE A 21 -4.07 -7.83 -19.46
C ILE A 21 -3.15 -9.05 -19.49
N LEU A 22 -2.89 -9.66 -18.34
CA LEU A 22 -2.07 -10.85 -18.22
C LEU A 22 -2.58 -12.03 -19.05
N LYS A 23 -3.89 -12.27 -19.00
CA LYS A 23 -4.50 -13.33 -19.82
C LYS A 23 -4.44 -13.03 -21.32
N LYS A 24 -4.53 -11.76 -21.71
CA LYS A 24 -4.39 -11.34 -23.12
C LYS A 24 -2.95 -11.49 -23.61
N SER A 25 -1.95 -11.27 -22.76
CA SER A 25 -0.54 -11.48 -23.09
C SER A 25 -0.13 -12.96 -23.06
N GLY A 26 -1.07 -13.87 -22.76
CA GLY A 26 -0.85 -15.31 -22.75
C GLY A 26 -0.37 -15.87 -21.41
N SER A 27 -0.33 -15.04 -20.36
CA SER A 27 0.08 -15.42 -19.02
C SER A 27 -1.09 -15.94 -18.17
N SER A 28 -0.81 -16.95 -17.35
CA SER A 28 -1.73 -17.42 -16.32
C SER A 28 -1.78 -16.44 -15.15
N ALA A 29 -3.00 -16.03 -14.77
CA ALA A 29 -3.22 -15.10 -13.68
C ALA A 29 -4.52 -15.38 -12.92
N ARG A 30 -4.47 -15.21 -11.60
CA ARG A 30 -5.60 -15.41 -10.67
C ARG A 30 -5.70 -14.23 -9.71
N LEU A 31 -6.92 -13.71 -9.55
CA LEU A 31 -7.25 -12.77 -8.48
C LEU A 31 -7.60 -13.54 -7.20
N THR A 32 -6.94 -13.20 -6.10
CA THR A 32 -7.31 -13.56 -4.74
C THR A 32 -7.72 -12.30 -3.98
N VAL A 33 -8.62 -12.46 -3.02
CA VAL A 33 -9.12 -11.36 -2.19
C VAL A 33 -8.96 -11.79 -0.75
N GLU A 34 -8.24 -11.00 0.02
CA GLU A 34 -8.05 -11.19 1.43
C GLU A 34 -8.64 -10.01 2.19
N THR A 35 -9.38 -10.28 3.25
CA THR A 35 -9.95 -9.24 4.10
C THR A 35 -9.45 -9.45 5.52
N THR A 36 -8.72 -8.47 6.03
CA THR A 36 -8.19 -8.47 7.38
C THR A 36 -9.01 -7.53 8.23
N LEU A 37 -9.41 -7.98 9.42
CA LEU A 37 -10.04 -7.14 10.42
C LEU A 37 -8.96 -6.63 11.38
N THR A 38 -8.91 -5.32 11.54
CA THR A 38 -8.07 -4.65 12.53
C THR A 38 -8.97 -3.99 13.56
N SER A 39 -8.52 -3.94 14.81
CA SER A 39 -9.23 -3.24 15.87
C SER A 39 -8.30 -2.31 16.61
N LEU A 40 -8.75 -1.07 16.79
CA LEU A 40 -8.05 -0.06 17.57
C LEU A 40 -8.97 0.46 18.68
N GLU A 41 -8.43 0.58 19.88
CA GLU A 41 -9.13 1.23 20.99
C GLU A 41 -8.84 2.72 20.97
N VAL A 42 -9.90 3.52 20.97
CA VAL A 42 -9.85 4.99 20.87
C VAL A 42 -10.73 5.60 21.95
N ALA A 43 -10.29 6.72 22.52
CA ALA A 43 -11.13 7.59 23.31
C ALA A 43 -11.71 8.68 22.41
N PHE A 44 -12.97 9.04 22.62
CA PHE A 44 -13.66 10.14 21.96
C PHE A 44 -14.06 11.19 22.97
N GLY A 45 -13.92 12.47 22.63
CA GLY A 45 -14.27 13.58 23.50
C GLY A 45 -13.91 14.92 22.89
N THR A 46 -14.14 15.99 23.64
CA THR A 46 -13.78 17.34 23.18
C THR A 46 -12.29 17.62 23.38
N ILE A 47 -11.75 18.56 22.62
CA ILE A 47 -10.36 19.05 22.77
C ILE A 47 -10.08 19.47 24.22
N ASP A 48 -10.99 20.21 24.85
CA ASP A 48 -10.85 20.63 26.26
C ASP A 48 -10.80 19.43 27.22
N SER A 49 -11.67 18.43 27.02
CA SER A 49 -11.69 17.21 27.83
C SER A 49 -10.37 16.44 27.69
N PHE A 50 -9.82 16.33 26.47
CA PHE A 50 -8.52 15.70 26.27
C PHE A 50 -7.37 16.50 26.89
N GLY A 51 -7.34 17.82 26.69
CA GLY A 51 -6.31 18.67 27.30
C GLY A 51 -6.29 18.56 28.81
N ALA A 52 -7.46 18.58 29.45
CA ALA A 52 -7.60 18.39 30.89
C ALA A 52 -7.18 16.98 31.34
N PHE A 53 -7.60 15.95 30.61
CA PHE A 53 -7.29 14.56 30.94
C PHE A 53 -5.79 14.27 30.82
N ILE A 54 -5.17 14.60 29.68
CA ILE A 54 -3.74 14.42 29.45
C ILE A 54 -2.93 15.18 30.51
N GLY A 55 -3.30 16.43 30.81
CA GLY A 55 -2.65 17.22 31.85
C GLY A 55 -2.79 16.66 33.28
N SER A 56 -3.73 15.73 33.51
CA SER A 56 -3.92 15.04 34.79
C SER A 56 -3.10 13.75 34.91
N LEU A 57 -2.60 13.21 33.80
CA LEU A 57 -1.83 11.98 33.78
C LEU A 57 -0.41 12.25 34.27
N SER A 58 0.11 11.30 35.06
CA SER A 58 1.50 11.30 35.52
C SER A 58 2.30 10.34 34.63
N HIS A 59 3.51 10.71 34.23
CA HIS A 59 4.43 9.83 33.53
C HIS A 59 5.39 9.20 34.54
N GLU A 60 5.59 7.89 34.46
CA GLU A 60 6.52 7.15 35.33
C GLU A 60 7.86 6.86 34.63
N ASP A 61 7.87 6.84 33.30
CA ASP A 61 9.07 6.63 32.47
C ASP A 61 9.11 7.47 31.17
N GLU A 62 10.20 7.33 30.40
CA GLU A 62 10.41 8.04 29.13
C GLU A 62 9.40 7.63 28.04
N GLY A 63 8.87 6.41 28.08
CA GLY A 63 7.88 5.92 27.12
C GLY A 63 6.51 6.56 27.35
N ASP A 64 6.12 6.76 28.61
CA ASP A 64 4.91 7.49 28.97
C ASP A 64 4.98 8.96 28.51
N GLU A 65 6.15 9.60 28.65
CA GLU A 65 6.36 10.98 28.20
C GLU A 65 6.22 11.11 26.67
N GLU A 66 6.78 10.17 25.90
CA GLU A 66 6.64 10.13 24.45
C GLU A 66 5.17 9.92 24.04
N ALA A 67 4.49 8.96 24.65
CA ALA A 67 3.08 8.65 24.36
C ALA A 67 2.16 9.86 24.63
N LEU A 68 2.30 10.51 25.78
CA LEU A 68 1.54 11.71 26.14
C LEU A 68 1.92 12.92 25.27
N GLY A 69 3.18 13.02 24.85
CA GLY A 69 3.64 14.02 23.89
C GLY A 69 2.93 13.88 22.54
N ILE A 70 2.83 12.65 22.02
CA ILE A 70 2.09 12.35 20.78
C ILE A 70 0.59 12.64 20.97
N ALA A 71 -0.01 12.23 22.10
CA ALA A 71 -1.42 12.54 22.38
C ALA A 71 -1.69 14.05 22.39
N SER A 72 -0.82 14.82 23.05
CA SER A 72 -0.92 16.29 23.12
C SER A 72 -0.78 16.92 21.74
N GLU A 73 0.13 16.40 20.91
CA GLU A 73 0.34 16.87 19.55
C GLU A 73 -0.86 16.58 18.65
N ILE A 74 -1.49 15.41 18.77
CA ILE A 74 -2.75 15.10 18.07
C ILE A 74 -3.82 16.14 18.42
N VAL A 75 -4.02 16.41 19.72
CA VAL A 75 -5.02 17.39 20.19
C VAL A 75 -4.72 18.78 19.61
N ARG A 76 -3.46 19.22 19.65
CA ARG A 76 -3.02 20.51 19.12
C ARG A 76 -3.24 20.62 17.61
N LEU A 77 -2.87 19.60 16.85
CA LEU A 77 -3.00 19.60 15.39
C LEU A 77 -4.47 19.61 14.96
N GLU A 78 -5.36 18.89 15.66
CA GLU A 78 -6.80 18.95 15.38
C GLU A 78 -7.40 20.32 15.75
N GLU A 79 -6.96 20.93 16.85
CA GLU A 79 -7.36 22.30 17.21
C GLU A 79 -6.95 23.32 16.14
N GLU A 80 -5.71 23.25 15.66
CA GLU A 80 -5.19 24.12 14.62
C GLU A 80 -5.91 23.91 13.29
N ALA A 81 -6.13 22.66 12.88
CA ALA A 81 -6.87 22.33 11.67
C ALA A 81 -8.31 22.84 11.75
N PHE A 82 -9.01 22.59 12.85
CA PHE A 82 -10.36 23.11 13.07
C PHE A 82 -10.39 24.64 12.98
N SER A 83 -9.52 25.32 13.74
CA SER A 83 -9.46 26.78 13.78
C SER A 83 -9.15 27.39 12.40
N ARG A 84 -8.23 26.78 11.65
CA ARG A 84 -7.88 27.18 10.28
C ARG A 84 -9.07 27.04 9.33
N ILE A 85 -9.72 25.87 9.32
CA ILE A 85 -10.89 25.59 8.46
C ILE A 85 -12.03 26.57 8.77
N ILE A 86 -12.38 26.71 10.05
CA ILE A 86 -13.49 27.59 10.47
C ILE A 86 -13.20 29.05 10.12
N SER A 87 -11.95 29.51 10.31
CA SER A 87 -11.55 30.88 9.95
C SER A 87 -11.66 31.11 8.45
N ALA A 88 -11.17 30.19 7.62
CA ALA A 88 -11.28 30.28 6.17
C ALA A 88 -12.74 30.30 5.69
N ILE A 89 -13.61 29.47 6.29
CA ILE A 89 -15.05 29.51 6.01
C ILE A 89 -15.66 30.88 6.35
N LYS A 90 -15.28 31.49 7.49
CA LYS A 90 -15.75 32.83 7.88
C LYS A 90 -15.27 33.92 6.91
N GLU A 91 -14.04 33.82 6.41
CA GLU A 91 -13.41 34.86 5.59
C GLU A 91 -13.86 34.83 4.14
N ASP A 92 -13.86 33.66 3.50
CA ASP A 92 -14.06 33.53 2.05
C ASP A 92 -15.05 32.44 1.62
N GLY A 93 -15.70 31.78 2.58
CA GLY A 93 -16.61 30.67 2.32
C GLY A 93 -15.90 29.35 2.00
N GLY A 94 -14.64 29.20 2.43
CA GLY A 94 -13.84 27.98 2.24
C GLY A 94 -13.32 27.83 0.80
N SER A 95 -13.05 28.94 0.13
CA SER A 95 -12.70 28.95 -1.30
C SER A 95 -11.42 28.16 -1.59
N TYR A 96 -10.51 28.10 -0.61
CA TYR A 96 -9.27 27.34 -0.70
C TYR A 96 -9.47 25.84 -0.93
N LEU A 97 -10.58 25.25 -0.46
CA LEU A 97 -10.91 23.83 -0.68
C LEU A 97 -11.22 23.53 -2.16
N ARG A 98 -11.63 24.54 -2.94
CA ARG A 98 -11.81 24.41 -4.39
C ARG A 98 -10.48 24.35 -5.13
N ALA A 99 -9.43 24.96 -4.58
CA ALA A 99 -8.11 24.90 -5.19
C ALA A 99 -7.61 23.45 -5.32
N ALA A 100 -8.02 22.54 -4.42
CA ALA A 100 -7.72 21.12 -4.50
C ALA A 100 -8.26 20.45 -5.79
N TYR A 101 -9.37 20.95 -6.32
CA TYR A 101 -10.01 20.47 -7.56
C TYR A 101 -9.58 21.27 -8.80
N GLU A 102 -9.37 22.58 -8.65
CA GLU A 102 -9.09 23.47 -9.78
C GLU A 102 -7.60 23.55 -10.15
N LYS A 103 -6.71 23.17 -9.21
CA LYS A 103 -5.27 23.39 -9.32
C LYS A 103 -4.45 22.14 -9.00
N THR A 104 -5.05 20.95 -9.06
CA THR A 104 -4.42 19.67 -8.73
C THR A 104 -3.05 19.49 -9.41
N ASP A 105 -2.93 19.86 -10.69
CA ASP A 105 -1.69 19.71 -11.48
C ASP A 105 -0.57 20.71 -11.11
N SER A 106 -0.84 21.65 -10.21
CA SER A 106 0.09 22.71 -9.80
C SER A 106 0.43 22.71 -8.31
N LEU A 107 -0.21 21.83 -7.54
CA LEU A 107 0.04 21.63 -6.12
C LEU A 107 1.09 20.52 -5.93
N SER A 108 1.92 20.65 -4.90
CA SER A 108 2.75 19.54 -4.46
C SER A 108 1.89 18.43 -3.82
N ASP A 109 2.42 17.20 -3.76
CA ASP A 109 1.73 16.07 -3.14
C ASP A 109 1.38 16.34 -1.67
N GLU A 110 2.24 17.06 -0.94
CA GLU A 110 2.00 17.45 0.46
C GLU A 110 0.84 18.44 0.59
N GLU A 111 0.77 19.45 -0.29
CA GLU A 111 -0.32 20.42 -0.31
C GLU A 111 -1.65 19.75 -0.69
N LEU A 112 -1.61 18.84 -1.66
CA LEU A 112 -2.78 18.10 -2.09
C LEU A 112 -3.29 17.17 -0.98
N ALA A 113 -2.40 16.48 -0.27
CA ALA A 113 -2.74 15.64 0.87
C ALA A 113 -3.37 16.46 2.00
N SER A 114 -2.77 17.62 2.34
CA SER A 114 -3.29 18.51 3.37
C SER A 114 -4.70 19.04 3.03
N LEU A 115 -4.91 19.50 1.79
CA LEU A 115 -6.22 19.97 1.34
C LEU A 115 -7.27 18.85 1.29
N THR A 116 -6.87 17.64 0.90
CA THR A 116 -7.76 16.48 0.88
C THR A 116 -8.23 16.13 2.30
N GLN A 117 -7.32 16.20 3.29
CA GLN A 117 -7.68 16.01 4.69
C GLN A 117 -8.63 17.10 5.20
N ASP A 118 -8.37 18.37 4.89
CA ASP A 118 -9.26 19.47 5.25
C ASP A 118 -10.65 19.32 4.60
N ALA A 119 -10.71 18.93 3.31
CA ALA A 119 -11.96 18.68 2.62
C ALA A 119 -12.76 17.54 3.27
N ARG A 120 -12.08 16.48 3.71
CA ARG A 120 -12.70 15.39 4.46
C ARG A 120 -13.27 15.89 5.80
N ARG A 121 -12.51 16.68 6.56
CA ARG A 121 -12.99 17.29 7.81
C ARG A 121 -14.23 18.15 7.57
N VAL A 122 -14.25 18.94 6.50
CA VAL A 122 -15.40 19.77 6.13
C VAL A 122 -16.64 18.94 5.83
N LEU A 123 -16.52 17.80 5.13
CA LEU A 123 -17.64 16.90 4.90
C LEU A 123 -18.22 16.35 6.21
N GLU A 124 -17.35 16.05 7.18
CA GLU A 124 -17.78 15.67 8.53
C GLU A 124 -18.48 16.84 9.24
N TYR A 125 -17.96 18.06 9.10
CA TYR A 125 -18.58 19.26 9.69
C TYR A 125 -19.95 19.57 9.09
N VAL A 126 -20.14 19.30 7.79
CA VAL A 126 -21.45 19.41 7.13
C VAL A 126 -22.40 18.35 7.66
N ARG A 127 -21.96 17.09 7.75
CA ARG A 127 -22.76 15.99 8.30
C ARG A 127 -23.21 16.25 9.73
N ASP A 128 -22.33 16.84 10.53
CA ASP A 128 -22.56 17.14 11.94
C ASP A 128 -23.29 18.49 12.15
N GLY A 129 -23.69 19.16 11.07
CA GLY A 129 -24.47 20.40 11.10
C GLY A 129 -23.73 21.60 11.68
N TYR A 130 -22.40 21.63 11.56
CA TYR A 130 -21.59 22.81 11.85
C TYR A 130 -21.55 23.78 10.67
N VAL A 131 -21.50 23.22 9.46
CA VAL A 131 -21.35 23.94 8.20
C VAL A 131 -22.49 23.54 7.25
N GLU A 132 -23.02 24.49 6.48
CA GLU A 132 -23.91 24.21 5.35
C GLU A 132 -23.27 24.71 4.06
N GLU A 133 -23.56 24.03 2.96
CA GLU A 133 -23.24 24.53 1.63
C GLU A 133 -24.45 25.27 1.06
N LYS A 134 -24.25 26.53 0.68
CA LYS A 134 -25.27 27.37 0.07
C LYS A 134 -24.64 28.32 -0.94
N ASP A 135 -25.30 28.50 -2.08
CA ASP A 135 -24.86 29.41 -3.16
C ASP A 135 -23.39 29.18 -3.56
N ASP A 136 -22.99 27.90 -3.67
CA ASP A 136 -21.63 27.50 -3.97
C ASP A 136 -20.60 28.07 -2.98
N ARG A 137 -20.94 28.14 -1.69
CA ARG A 137 -20.02 28.52 -0.59
C ARG A 137 -20.36 27.76 0.69
N LEU A 138 -19.36 27.60 1.55
CA LEU A 138 -19.56 27.07 2.89
C LEU A 138 -19.97 28.19 3.84
N HIS A 139 -20.94 27.91 4.70
CA HIS A 139 -21.44 28.82 5.71
C HIS A 139 -21.49 28.12 7.06
N LEU A 140 -21.03 28.81 8.11
CA LEU A 140 -21.19 28.32 9.47
C LEU A 140 -22.64 28.49 9.93
N ILE A 141 -23.25 27.38 10.37
CA ILE A 141 -24.63 27.35 10.89
C ILE A 141 -24.63 27.71 12.38
N ARG A 142 -23.53 27.42 13.08
CA ARG A 142 -23.33 27.71 14.50
C ARG A 142 -21.88 28.10 14.77
N GLU A 143 -21.69 29.01 15.73
CA GLU A 143 -20.36 29.32 16.24
C GLU A 143 -19.95 28.22 17.22
N VAL A 144 -18.78 27.63 16.97
CA VAL A 144 -18.24 26.54 17.77
C VAL A 144 -16.82 26.89 18.15
N ASP A 145 -16.58 26.87 19.46
CA ASP A 145 -15.26 27.02 20.05
C ASP A 145 -14.43 25.77 19.77
N SER A 146 -13.15 25.94 19.46
CA SER A 146 -12.24 24.83 19.13
C SER A 146 -12.16 23.81 20.27
N GLY A 147 -12.22 24.25 21.52
CA GLY A 147 -12.23 23.40 22.71
C GLY A 147 -13.39 22.42 22.76
N ASN A 148 -14.50 22.72 22.08
CA ASN A 148 -15.67 21.84 21.97
C ASN A 148 -15.65 20.92 20.74
N HIS A 149 -14.62 20.98 19.91
CA HIS A 149 -14.49 20.10 18.76
C HIS A 149 -14.27 18.65 19.22
N MET A 150 -15.03 17.72 18.66
CA MET A 150 -14.94 16.30 19.00
C MET A 150 -13.82 15.63 18.22
N ILE A 151 -12.88 15.01 18.93
CA ILE A 151 -11.74 14.31 18.35
C ILE A 151 -11.64 12.88 18.89
N ALA A 152 -10.77 12.08 18.28
CA ALA A 152 -10.47 10.72 18.70
C ALA A 152 -8.97 10.56 18.96
N VAL A 153 -8.60 10.01 20.11
CA VAL A 153 -7.20 9.74 20.48
C VAL A 153 -7.04 8.25 20.80
N PRO A 154 -6.06 7.54 20.22
CA PRO A 154 -5.77 6.15 20.58
C PRO A 154 -5.55 5.95 22.08
N ILE A 155 -6.25 4.98 22.68
CA ILE A 155 -6.15 4.65 24.13
C ILE A 155 -4.71 4.34 24.59
N PRO A 156 -3.87 3.65 23.80
CA PRO A 156 -2.47 3.42 24.19
C PRO A 156 -1.66 4.70 24.43
N LEU A 157 -1.98 5.80 23.74
CA LEU A 157 -1.30 7.09 23.94
C LEU A 157 -1.74 7.80 25.22
N LEU A 158 -2.82 7.34 25.85
CA LEU A 158 -3.36 7.88 27.09
C LEU A 158 -2.95 7.05 28.31
N LEU A 159 -1.94 6.19 28.15
CA LEU A 159 -1.42 5.28 29.19
C LEU A 159 -2.44 4.23 29.65
N PHE A 160 -3.27 3.74 28.71
CA PHE A 160 -4.25 2.67 28.95
C PHE A 160 -5.20 2.93 30.14
N PRO A 161 -5.92 4.07 30.15
CA PRO A 161 -6.76 4.43 31.27
C PRO A 161 -7.93 3.47 31.43
N GLU A 162 -8.37 3.28 32.67
CA GLU A 162 -9.62 2.57 32.96
C GLU A 162 -10.81 3.33 32.37
N LYS A 163 -11.88 2.58 32.05
CA LYS A 163 -13.08 3.15 31.42
C LYS A 163 -13.70 4.24 32.29
N GLU A 164 -13.75 4.03 33.59
CA GLU A 164 -14.30 4.96 34.58
C GLU A 164 -13.53 6.28 34.58
N ALA A 165 -12.20 6.25 34.46
CA ALA A 165 -11.37 7.45 34.40
C ALA A 165 -11.64 8.28 33.13
N LEU A 166 -11.87 7.61 32.00
CA LEU A 166 -12.31 8.29 30.76
C LEU A 166 -13.68 8.95 30.96
N GLU A 167 -14.66 8.22 31.51
CA GLU A 167 -16.01 8.72 31.72
C GLU A 167 -16.03 9.92 32.69
N GLU A 168 -15.23 9.89 33.76
CA GLU A 168 -15.06 10.99 34.72
C GLU A 168 -14.47 12.25 34.05
N ALA A 169 -13.62 12.08 33.03
CA ALA A 169 -13.06 13.17 32.23
C ALA A 169 -13.98 13.65 31.10
N GLY A 170 -15.18 13.07 30.97
CA GLY A 170 -16.11 13.36 29.87
C GLY A 170 -15.69 12.73 28.54
N LEU A 171 -14.78 11.76 28.57
CA LEU A 171 -14.33 10.98 27.43
C LEU A 171 -15.09 9.65 27.35
N ARG A 172 -15.17 9.09 26.15
CA ARG A 172 -15.83 7.81 25.88
C ARG A 172 -14.88 6.88 25.14
N GLY A 173 -14.52 5.77 25.77
CA GLY A 173 -13.75 4.70 25.11
C GLY A 173 -14.62 3.90 24.15
N GLU A 174 -14.10 3.65 22.94
CA GLU A 174 -14.68 2.75 21.95
C GLU A 174 -13.61 1.84 21.35
N ARG A 175 -14.01 0.64 20.94
CA ARG A 175 -13.19 -0.23 20.09
C ARG A 175 -13.68 -0.10 18.65
N VAL A 176 -12.90 0.57 17.82
CA VAL A 176 -13.17 0.71 16.39
C VAL A 176 -12.64 -0.52 15.69
N VAL A 177 -13.53 -1.25 15.01
CA VAL A 177 -13.16 -2.38 14.15
C VAL A 177 -13.24 -1.93 12.71
N SER A 178 -12.11 -1.96 12.02
CA SER A 178 -11.98 -1.67 10.60
C SER A 178 -11.67 -2.94 9.81
N SER A 179 -12.05 -2.95 8.54
CA SER A 179 -11.66 -4.00 7.61
C SER A 179 -10.82 -3.40 6.50
N GLU A 180 -9.67 -4.00 6.24
CA GLU A 180 -8.86 -3.73 5.06
C GLU A 180 -9.03 -4.90 4.09
N THR A 181 -9.21 -4.60 2.81
CA THR A 181 -9.33 -5.62 1.76
C THR A 181 -8.19 -5.48 0.79
N LEU A 182 -7.37 -6.51 0.71
CA LEU A 182 -6.25 -6.61 -0.21
C LEU A 182 -6.68 -7.41 -1.44
N PHE A 183 -6.46 -6.85 -2.63
CA PHE A 183 -6.67 -7.54 -3.89
C PHE A 183 -5.32 -7.99 -4.45
N SER A 184 -5.08 -9.30 -4.46
CA SER A 184 -3.80 -9.88 -4.87
C SER A 184 -3.95 -10.60 -6.20
N VAL A 185 -3.19 -10.17 -7.20
CA VAL A 185 -3.08 -10.86 -8.50
C VAL A 185 -1.87 -11.76 -8.46
N GLN A 186 -2.10 -13.07 -8.44
CA GLN A 186 -1.08 -14.10 -8.54
C GLN A 186 -0.85 -14.45 -10.01
N LEU A 187 0.40 -14.39 -10.45
CA LEU A 187 0.84 -14.67 -11.81
C LEU A 187 1.63 -15.98 -11.83
N GLY A 188 1.40 -16.78 -12.86
CA GLY A 188 2.24 -17.92 -13.13
C GLY A 188 3.60 -17.51 -13.68
N ILE A 189 4.56 -18.43 -13.56
CA ILE A 189 5.93 -18.27 -14.08
C ILE A 189 5.97 -18.08 -15.61
N ASP A 190 4.89 -18.43 -16.31
CA ASP A 190 4.74 -18.25 -17.75
C ASP A 190 4.67 -16.79 -18.19
N VAL A 191 4.49 -15.85 -17.25
CA VAL A 191 4.52 -14.41 -17.54
C VAL A 191 5.80 -13.94 -18.21
N ILE A 192 6.94 -14.59 -17.94
CA ILE A 192 8.24 -14.26 -18.54
C ILE A 192 8.30 -14.59 -20.05
N PHE A 193 7.31 -15.29 -20.59
CA PHE A 193 7.21 -15.59 -22.03
C PHE A 193 6.25 -14.66 -22.78
N CYS A 194 5.82 -13.56 -22.15
CA CYS A 194 5.07 -12.52 -22.85
C CYS A 194 5.83 -12.02 -24.08
N SER A 195 5.07 -11.61 -25.10
CA SER A 195 5.65 -11.18 -26.39
C SER A 195 6.43 -9.87 -26.30
N ASP A 196 5.99 -8.99 -25.40
CA ASP A 196 6.59 -7.67 -25.17
C ASP A 196 6.58 -7.38 -23.65
N PRO A 197 7.70 -7.60 -22.96
CA PRO A 197 7.81 -7.33 -21.54
C PRO A 197 7.59 -5.86 -21.17
N THR A 198 8.03 -4.93 -22.02
CA THR A 198 7.91 -3.49 -21.75
C THR A 198 6.44 -3.06 -21.83
N ASP A 199 5.73 -3.44 -22.89
CA ASP A 199 4.30 -3.15 -23.04
C ASP A 199 3.46 -3.77 -21.90
N LEU A 200 3.85 -4.99 -21.46
CA LEU A 200 3.20 -5.63 -20.32
C LEU A 200 3.41 -4.84 -19.02
N ILE A 201 4.65 -4.43 -18.74
CA ILE A 201 5.01 -3.66 -17.55
C ILE A 201 4.26 -2.33 -17.53
N ASP A 202 4.29 -1.58 -18.63
CA ASP A 202 3.62 -0.30 -18.78
C ASP A 202 2.10 -0.44 -18.59
N SER A 203 1.51 -1.49 -19.17
CA SER A 203 0.08 -1.79 -19.05
C SER A 203 -0.31 -2.16 -17.62
N LEU A 204 0.53 -2.89 -16.88
CA LEU A 204 0.28 -3.22 -15.47
C LEU A 204 0.40 -1.99 -14.58
N GLN A 205 1.42 -1.16 -14.81
CA GLN A 205 1.63 0.08 -14.06
C GLN A 205 0.46 1.06 -14.22
N ALA A 206 -0.13 1.14 -15.41
CA ALA A 206 -1.28 2.01 -15.71
C ALA A 206 -2.54 1.68 -14.88
N HIS A 207 -2.55 0.57 -14.15
CA HIS A 207 -3.64 0.16 -13.26
C HIS A 207 -3.25 0.20 -11.79
N ASN A 208 -2.38 1.14 -11.40
CA ASN A 208 -2.12 1.51 -10.01
C ASN A 208 -1.88 0.32 -9.05
N PRO A 209 -0.97 -0.62 -9.35
CA PRO A 209 -0.51 -1.56 -8.35
C PRO A 209 0.15 -0.80 -7.19
N GLU A 210 0.11 -1.36 -5.99
CA GLU A 210 0.85 -0.82 -4.85
C GLU A 210 2.35 -0.74 -5.21
N GLU A 211 2.98 0.42 -4.95
CA GLU A 211 4.33 0.72 -5.45
C GLU A 211 5.36 -0.30 -4.98
N GLU A 212 5.39 -0.62 -3.68
CA GLU A 212 6.30 -1.62 -3.11
C GLU A 212 6.07 -3.00 -3.74
N SER A 213 4.81 -3.37 -3.96
CA SER A 213 4.45 -4.63 -4.62
C SER A 213 4.89 -4.65 -6.08
N PHE A 214 4.79 -3.53 -6.79
CA PHE A 214 5.18 -3.42 -8.19
C PHE A 214 6.69 -3.50 -8.35
N VAL A 215 7.46 -2.81 -7.49
CA VAL A 215 8.92 -2.89 -7.47
C VAL A 215 9.39 -4.32 -7.20
N ALA A 216 8.84 -4.99 -6.18
CA ALA A 216 9.16 -6.38 -5.87
C ALA A 216 8.80 -7.34 -7.02
N PHE A 217 7.68 -7.09 -7.71
CA PHE A 217 7.30 -7.82 -8.91
C PHE A 217 8.33 -7.66 -10.03
N LEU A 218 8.76 -6.43 -10.32
CA LEU A 218 9.74 -6.16 -11.39
C LEU A 218 11.07 -6.85 -11.12
N GLU A 219 11.60 -6.77 -9.90
CA GLU A 219 12.83 -7.46 -9.52
C GLU A 219 12.72 -8.96 -9.78
N GLN A 220 11.65 -9.60 -9.27
CA GLN A 220 11.46 -11.04 -9.46
C GLN A 220 11.23 -11.41 -10.93
N PHE A 221 10.50 -10.59 -11.68
CA PHE A 221 10.25 -10.78 -13.11
C PHE A 221 11.56 -10.80 -13.91
N PHE A 222 12.45 -9.83 -13.70
CA PHE A 222 13.75 -9.77 -14.39
C PHE A 222 14.73 -10.86 -13.93
N LEU A 223 14.72 -11.23 -12.65
CA LEU A 223 15.50 -12.38 -12.16
C LEU A 223 15.05 -13.68 -12.81
N LEU A 224 13.73 -13.90 -12.97
CA LEU A 224 13.19 -15.08 -13.62
C LEU A 224 13.48 -15.11 -15.12
N LEU A 225 13.39 -13.96 -15.81
CA LEU A 225 13.81 -13.83 -17.21
C LEU A 225 15.28 -14.24 -17.38
N THR A 226 16.16 -13.65 -16.57
CA THR A 226 17.61 -13.92 -16.62
C THR A 226 17.91 -15.39 -16.32
N LEU A 227 17.23 -15.98 -15.32
CA LEU A 227 17.38 -17.39 -14.99
C LEU A 227 16.90 -18.31 -16.12
N ALA A 228 15.78 -17.97 -16.77
CA ALA A 228 15.28 -18.73 -17.91
C ALA A 228 16.26 -18.73 -19.09
N ASP A 229 16.84 -17.56 -19.40
CA ASP A 229 17.86 -17.43 -20.44
C ASP A 229 19.12 -18.24 -20.11
N GLU A 230 19.57 -18.22 -18.85
CA GLU A 230 20.73 -19.01 -18.43
C GLU A 230 20.44 -20.52 -18.49
N ILE A 231 19.24 -20.97 -18.11
CA ILE A 231 18.82 -22.37 -18.28
C ILE A 231 18.86 -22.78 -19.76
N VAL A 232 18.34 -21.94 -20.65
CA VAL A 232 18.38 -22.19 -22.10
C VAL A 232 19.84 -22.26 -22.59
N SER A 233 20.69 -21.34 -22.15
CA SER A 233 22.13 -21.34 -22.43
C SER A 233 22.80 -22.64 -21.98
N LYS A 234 22.52 -23.14 -20.77
CA LYS A 234 23.06 -24.43 -20.30
C LYS A 234 22.62 -25.61 -21.15
N ILE A 235 21.36 -25.62 -21.61
CA ILE A 235 20.89 -26.67 -22.52
C ILE A 235 21.61 -26.59 -23.87
N GLN A 236 21.92 -25.38 -24.38
CA GLN A 236 22.73 -25.20 -25.61
C GLN A 236 24.18 -25.64 -25.41
N GLU A 237 24.77 -25.39 -24.24
CA GLU A 237 26.11 -25.85 -23.85
C GLU A 237 26.19 -27.38 -23.66
N GLY A 238 25.06 -28.07 -23.64
CA GLY A 238 24.97 -29.54 -23.63
C GLY A 238 24.44 -30.16 -22.34
N ALA A 239 23.99 -29.35 -21.37
CA ALA A 239 23.31 -29.87 -20.19
C ALA A 239 22.01 -30.59 -20.60
N ALA A 240 21.93 -31.89 -20.33
CA ALA A 240 20.83 -32.73 -20.76
C ALA A 240 19.86 -33.07 -19.62
N THR A 241 20.30 -32.90 -18.37
CA THR A 241 19.52 -33.19 -17.16
C THR A 241 19.31 -31.97 -16.26
N LEU A 242 18.25 -32.00 -15.46
CA LEU A 242 17.96 -30.96 -14.45
C LEU A 242 19.07 -30.82 -13.41
N LEU A 243 19.70 -31.94 -13.04
CA LEU A 243 20.79 -31.95 -12.06
C LEU A 243 22.03 -31.24 -12.63
N GLU A 244 22.38 -31.50 -13.88
CA GLU A 244 23.48 -30.80 -14.57
C GLU A 244 23.21 -29.29 -14.67
N ILE A 245 21.98 -28.90 -15.03
CA ILE A 245 21.58 -27.49 -15.08
C ILE A 245 21.71 -26.85 -13.69
N THR A 246 21.16 -27.48 -12.65
CA THR A 246 21.19 -26.94 -11.28
C THR A 246 22.62 -26.74 -10.78
N ASN A 247 23.48 -27.76 -10.94
CA ASN A 247 24.88 -27.67 -10.50
C ASN A 247 25.63 -26.56 -11.23
N THR A 248 25.50 -26.49 -12.56
CA THR A 248 26.24 -25.53 -13.38
C THR A 248 25.77 -24.08 -13.20
N LEU A 249 24.51 -23.85 -12.85
CA LEU A 249 23.99 -22.51 -12.51
C LEU A 249 24.68 -21.94 -11.27
N SER A 250 24.91 -22.76 -10.24
CA SER A 250 25.53 -22.33 -8.98
C SER A 250 27.03 -22.04 -9.08
N GLU A 251 27.69 -22.56 -10.11
CA GLU A 251 29.14 -22.46 -10.29
C GLU A 251 29.61 -21.16 -10.95
N LYS A 252 28.72 -20.47 -11.67
CA LYS A 252 29.06 -19.27 -12.46
C LYS A 252 28.22 -18.07 -12.06
N THR A 253 28.81 -16.90 -12.27
CA THR A 253 28.12 -15.63 -12.13
C THR A 253 27.68 -15.11 -13.50
N VAL A 254 26.48 -14.56 -13.59
CA VAL A 254 25.88 -13.96 -14.79
C VAL A 254 26.02 -12.44 -14.70
N PRO A 255 26.72 -11.78 -15.63
CA PRO A 255 26.76 -10.32 -15.68
C PRO A 255 25.41 -9.77 -16.17
N ILE A 256 24.89 -8.71 -15.55
CA ILE A 256 23.68 -8.01 -15.99
C ILE A 256 24.08 -6.78 -16.84
N ASP A 257 24.83 -5.85 -16.24
CA ASP A 257 25.39 -4.66 -16.87
C ASP A 257 26.73 -4.26 -16.21
N GLU A 258 27.35 -3.18 -16.68
CA GLU A 258 28.68 -2.73 -16.19
C GLU A 258 28.66 -2.11 -14.78
N GLU A 259 27.50 -1.67 -14.29
CA GLU A 259 27.34 -0.96 -13.02
C GLU A 259 26.77 -1.86 -11.91
N ALA A 260 26.09 -2.95 -12.28
CA ALA A 260 25.48 -3.91 -11.37
C ALA A 260 26.46 -5.03 -10.94
N TYR A 261 26.25 -5.54 -9.73
CA TYR A 261 26.92 -6.76 -9.29
C TYR A 261 26.45 -7.97 -10.12
N PRO A 262 27.35 -8.89 -10.49
CA PRO A 262 26.97 -10.06 -11.24
C PRO A 262 26.14 -11.02 -10.36
N LEU A 263 25.14 -11.65 -10.95
CA LEU A 263 24.23 -12.56 -10.25
C LEU A 263 24.85 -13.95 -10.11
N ARG A 264 24.58 -14.64 -9.01
CA ARG A 264 24.82 -16.08 -8.90
C ARG A 264 23.52 -16.77 -8.56
N PHE A 265 23.09 -17.71 -9.39
CA PHE A 265 21.87 -18.46 -9.17
C PHE A 265 22.14 -19.70 -8.32
N ASP A 266 21.87 -19.58 -7.02
CA ASP A 266 21.78 -20.70 -6.09
C ASP A 266 20.30 -21.06 -5.90
N VAL A 267 19.77 -21.85 -6.84
CA VAL A 267 18.34 -22.16 -6.94
C VAL A 267 18.08 -23.65 -6.74
N SER A 268 16.90 -23.97 -6.19
CA SER A 268 16.51 -25.36 -5.98
C SER A 268 16.22 -26.07 -7.30
N GLN A 269 16.39 -27.40 -7.31
CA GLN A 269 16.00 -28.22 -8.45
C GLN A 269 14.49 -28.11 -8.77
N GLU A 270 13.64 -27.81 -7.78
CA GLU A 270 12.21 -27.56 -7.97
C GLU A 270 11.98 -26.30 -8.83
N MET A 271 12.70 -25.21 -8.57
CA MET A 271 12.63 -23.99 -9.39
C MET A 271 13.12 -24.25 -10.82
N VAL A 272 14.24 -24.96 -10.98
CA VAL A 272 14.76 -25.33 -12.31
C VAL A 272 13.75 -26.19 -13.07
N GLN A 273 13.13 -27.17 -12.40
CA GLN A 273 12.08 -28.00 -12.98
C GLN A 273 10.88 -27.15 -13.44
N GLN A 274 10.40 -26.22 -12.61
CA GLN A 274 9.28 -25.33 -12.95
C GLN A 274 9.59 -24.49 -14.20
N LEU A 275 10.77 -23.89 -14.27
CA LEU A 275 11.20 -23.10 -15.44
C LEU A 275 11.38 -23.96 -16.69
N VAL A 276 11.96 -25.16 -16.57
CA VAL A 276 12.09 -26.10 -17.70
C VAL A 276 10.71 -26.53 -18.21
N ASP A 277 9.74 -26.77 -17.33
CA ASP A 277 8.36 -27.09 -17.72
C ASP A 277 7.67 -25.91 -18.41
N ALA A 278 7.91 -24.69 -17.92
CA ALA A 278 7.36 -23.47 -18.49
C ALA A 278 7.98 -23.17 -19.88
N LEU A 279 9.31 -23.28 -20.02
CA LEU A 279 10.05 -23.19 -21.30
C LEU A 279 9.56 -24.24 -22.30
N ARG A 280 9.29 -25.47 -21.84
CA ARG A 280 8.75 -26.54 -22.70
C ARG A 280 7.33 -26.23 -23.15
N SER A 281 6.49 -25.73 -22.25
CA SER A 281 5.09 -25.36 -22.53
C SER A 281 5.02 -24.18 -23.50
N ALA A 282 5.92 -23.21 -23.36
CA ALA A 282 6.12 -22.10 -24.29
C ALA A 282 6.77 -22.52 -25.62
N GLY A 283 7.18 -23.79 -25.76
CA GLY A 283 7.78 -24.32 -26.98
C GLY A 283 9.21 -23.85 -27.27
N ARG A 284 9.92 -23.31 -26.28
CA ARG A 284 11.33 -22.87 -26.37
C ARG A 284 12.30 -24.04 -26.32
N ILE A 285 11.93 -25.11 -25.61
CA ILE A 285 12.74 -26.33 -25.49
C ILE A 285 11.89 -27.59 -25.72
N THR A 286 12.54 -28.72 -25.93
CA THR A 286 11.94 -30.05 -26.08
C THR A 286 12.70 -31.13 -25.34
N GLY A 287 12.08 -32.31 -25.25
CA GLY A 287 12.68 -33.47 -24.62
C GLY A 287 12.28 -33.61 -23.16
N LYS A 288 12.56 -34.80 -22.63
CA LYS A 288 12.45 -35.12 -21.20
C LYS A 288 13.82 -34.95 -20.56
N ASP A 289 13.85 -35.01 -19.25
CA ASP A 289 15.10 -35.09 -18.48
C ASP A 289 16.03 -36.18 -19.04
N GLY A 290 17.31 -35.83 -19.25
CA GLY A 290 18.31 -36.64 -19.95
C GLY A 290 18.33 -36.50 -21.48
N ARG A 291 17.42 -35.70 -22.08
CA ARG A 291 17.35 -35.42 -23.53
C ARG A 291 16.86 -34.01 -23.83
N LEU A 292 17.10 -33.05 -22.93
CA LEU A 292 16.70 -31.65 -23.13
C LEU A 292 17.41 -31.05 -24.35
N LYS A 293 16.68 -30.28 -25.16
CA LYS A 293 17.19 -29.58 -26.35
C LYS A 293 16.45 -28.27 -26.58
N VAL A 294 17.16 -27.23 -26.98
CA VAL A 294 16.56 -25.97 -27.46
C VAL A 294 15.97 -26.18 -28.87
N ARG A 295 14.84 -25.53 -29.15
CA ARG A 295 14.18 -25.55 -30.46
C ARG A 295 14.71 -24.49 -31.41
#